data_AF-A0A3D3WHN2-F1
#
_entry.id   AF-A0A3D3WHN2-F1
#
_cell.length_a   1.000
_cell.length_b   1.000
_cell.length_c   1.000
_cell.angle_alpha   90.00
_cell.angle_beta   90.00
_cell.angle_gamma   90.00
#
_symmetry.space_group_name_H-M   'P 1'
#
loop_
_entity.id
_entity.type
_entity.pdbx_description
1 polymer ?
#
loop_
_entity_poly.entity_id
_entity_poly.type
_entity_poly.pdbx_seq_one_letter_code
_entity_poly.pdbx_strand_id
1 'polypeptide(L)'
;MKLVIVDYGSGNLRSVKNALQTAAHNADLPHQIMVSSDPDIVATAEYLVLPGVGAFADCKANLIKIDGMIAAIEHVALTLARPFLGICVGMQLMAEIGEEGGVKTAGFGWINGSITAMHPSIDEVPLKVPHMGWNQLIISDHMADDMLFDGLAADSRVYFLHGYHLTGYHQAGYHLTGGDDKQIAAWTDYGGHIVAAVKTDNLTGVQFHPEKSQMVGQRILANWLSYTC
;
A
#
# COMPACT_ATOMS: atom_id res chain seq x y z
N MET A 1 -11.24 8.39 -17.12
CA MET A 1 -10.01 7.60 -16.90
C MET A 1 -10.37 6.25 -16.31
N LYS A 2 -9.89 5.15 -16.89
CA LYS A 2 -10.22 3.78 -16.47
C LYS A 2 -9.38 3.37 -15.26
N LEU A 3 -10.04 3.16 -14.13
CA LEU A 3 -9.43 2.61 -12.92
C LEU A 3 -9.84 1.16 -12.75
N VAL A 4 -8.84 0.27 -12.65
CA VAL A 4 -9.07 -1.15 -12.40
C VAL A 4 -8.58 -1.51 -11.00
N ILE A 5 -9.45 -2.15 -10.24
CA ILE A 5 -9.13 -2.82 -8.98
C ILE A 5 -8.94 -4.30 -9.31
N VAL A 6 -7.76 -4.83 -9.03
CA VAL A 6 -7.44 -6.23 -9.31
C VAL A 6 -8.24 -7.14 -8.37
N ASP A 7 -9.05 -8.02 -8.93
CA ASP A 7 -9.71 -9.11 -8.20
C ASP A 7 -8.93 -10.40 -8.43
N TYR A 8 -8.24 -10.84 -7.39
CA TYR A 8 -7.55 -12.13 -7.37
C TYR A 8 -8.04 -12.99 -6.19
N GLY A 9 -9.25 -12.72 -5.70
CA GLY A 9 -9.82 -13.45 -4.56
C GLY A 9 -9.27 -13.02 -3.19
N SER A 10 -8.61 -11.87 -3.09
CA SER A 10 -8.22 -11.24 -1.83
C SER A 10 -8.53 -9.74 -1.85
N GLY A 11 -8.67 -9.17 -0.65
CA GLY A 11 -8.98 -7.77 -0.41
C GLY A 11 -10.45 -7.50 -0.06
N ASN A 12 -10.70 -6.31 0.49
CA ASN A 12 -12.06 -5.82 0.74
C ASN A 12 -12.55 -5.01 -0.48
N LEU A 13 -12.69 -5.69 -1.62
CA LEU A 13 -12.93 -5.06 -2.93
C LEU A 13 -14.12 -4.10 -2.92
N ARG A 14 -15.21 -4.47 -2.24
CA ARG A 14 -16.40 -3.61 -2.13
C ARG A 14 -16.11 -2.30 -1.41
N SER A 15 -15.38 -2.34 -0.30
CA SER A 15 -15.08 -1.13 0.47
C SER A 15 -14.07 -0.25 -0.27
N VAL A 16 -13.04 -0.86 -0.87
CA VAL A 16 -12.06 -0.14 -1.70
C VAL A 16 -12.74 0.54 -2.89
N LYS A 17 -13.60 -0.19 -3.63
CA LYS A 17 -14.39 0.36 -4.73
C LYS A 17 -15.26 1.54 -4.28
N ASN A 18 -16.03 1.37 -3.21
CA ASN A 18 -16.90 2.43 -2.71
C ASN A 18 -16.11 3.66 -2.27
N ALA A 19 -14.96 3.46 -1.62
CA ALA A 19 -14.11 4.55 -1.16
C ALA A 19 -13.50 5.34 -2.35
N LEU A 20 -13.04 4.64 -3.39
CA LEU A 20 -12.55 5.28 -4.61
C LEU A 20 -13.66 6.01 -5.37
N GLN A 21 -14.87 5.43 -5.44
CA GLN A 21 -16.02 6.09 -6.06
C GLN A 21 -16.40 7.37 -5.32
N THR A 22 -16.38 7.32 -4.00
CA THR A 22 -16.68 8.48 -3.14
C THR A 22 -15.60 9.56 -3.31
N ALA A 23 -14.32 9.18 -3.29
CA ALA A 23 -13.21 10.10 -3.46
C ALA A 23 -13.24 10.77 -4.84
N ALA A 24 -13.44 10.00 -5.91
CA ALA A 24 -13.56 10.51 -7.27
C ALA A 24 -14.76 11.47 -7.41
N HIS A 25 -15.93 11.09 -6.87
CA HIS A 25 -17.12 11.94 -6.92
C HIS A 25 -16.93 13.26 -6.17
N ASN A 26 -16.40 13.21 -4.95
CA ASN A 26 -16.20 14.41 -4.13
C ASN A 26 -15.15 15.37 -4.71
N ALA A 27 -14.19 14.85 -5.47
CA ALA A 27 -13.15 15.63 -6.14
C ALA A 27 -13.50 15.98 -7.60
N ASP A 28 -14.72 15.66 -8.06
CA ASP A 28 -15.17 15.86 -9.45
C ASP A 28 -14.23 15.24 -10.51
N LEU A 29 -13.69 14.06 -10.20
CA LEU A 29 -12.76 13.34 -11.07
C LEU A 29 -13.49 12.29 -11.93
N PRO A 30 -13.28 12.25 -13.25
CA PRO A 30 -14.04 11.40 -14.18
C PRO A 30 -13.51 9.95 -14.25
N HIS A 31 -13.31 9.31 -13.09
CA HIS A 31 -12.81 7.94 -13.01
C HIS A 31 -13.93 6.91 -13.22
N GLN A 32 -13.72 6.01 -14.17
CA GLN A 32 -14.56 4.83 -14.36
C GLN A 32 -13.95 3.66 -13.61
N ILE A 33 -14.52 3.34 -12.45
CA ILE A 33 -13.97 2.35 -11.52
C ILE A 33 -14.60 0.98 -11.76
N MET A 34 -13.78 -0.01 -12.04
CA MET A 34 -14.18 -1.40 -12.17
C MET A 34 -13.30 -2.35 -11.37
N VAL A 35 -13.85 -3.53 -11.10
CA VAL A 35 -13.18 -4.64 -10.43
C VAL A 35 -13.07 -5.75 -11.46
N SER A 36 -11.88 -6.31 -11.67
CA SER A 36 -11.67 -7.33 -12.69
C SER A 36 -10.63 -8.35 -12.26
N SER A 37 -10.92 -9.62 -12.53
CA SER A 37 -9.98 -10.74 -12.46
C SER A 37 -9.42 -11.13 -13.83
N ASP A 38 -9.81 -10.41 -14.90
CA ASP A 38 -9.34 -10.63 -16.26
C ASP A 38 -8.05 -9.83 -16.52
N PRO A 39 -6.90 -10.50 -16.78
CA PRO A 39 -5.63 -9.86 -17.08
C PRO A 39 -5.69 -8.90 -18.29
N ASP A 40 -6.49 -9.21 -19.31
CA ASP A 40 -6.60 -8.35 -20.50
C ASP A 40 -7.29 -7.03 -20.14
N ILE A 41 -8.27 -7.08 -19.24
CA ILE A 41 -8.91 -5.87 -18.69
C ILE A 41 -7.91 -5.11 -17.81
N VAL A 42 -7.15 -5.80 -16.96
CA VAL A 42 -6.14 -5.19 -16.07
C VAL A 42 -5.07 -4.47 -16.89
N ALA A 43 -4.56 -5.08 -17.96
CA ALA A 43 -3.51 -4.53 -18.81
C ALA A 43 -3.89 -3.20 -19.50
N THR A 44 -5.18 -2.87 -19.56
CA THR A 44 -5.70 -1.61 -20.16
C THR A 44 -5.95 -0.50 -19.13
N ALA A 45 -5.60 -0.73 -17.85
CA ALA A 45 -5.84 0.24 -16.78
C ALA A 45 -5.02 1.52 -16.97
N GLU A 46 -5.67 2.68 -16.81
CA GLU A 46 -4.97 3.97 -16.67
C GLU A 46 -4.57 4.23 -15.22
N TYR A 47 -5.29 3.62 -14.26
CA TYR A 47 -4.99 3.60 -12.83
C TYR A 47 -5.21 2.19 -12.32
N LEU A 48 -4.26 1.67 -11.55
CA LEU A 48 -4.30 0.30 -11.07
C LEU A 48 -4.24 0.25 -9.55
N VAL A 49 -5.20 -0.46 -8.94
CA VAL A 49 -5.24 -0.69 -7.50
C VAL A 49 -5.09 -2.17 -7.23
N LEU A 50 -4.09 -2.53 -6.43
CA LEU A 50 -3.89 -3.87 -5.89
C LEU A 50 -4.21 -3.86 -4.39
N PRO A 51 -5.43 -4.24 -3.98
CA PRO A 51 -5.75 -4.43 -2.58
C PRO A 51 -5.31 -5.83 -2.11
N GLY A 52 -5.07 -6.04 -0.82
CA GLY A 52 -4.87 -7.38 -0.30
C GLY A 52 -5.13 -7.49 1.21
N VAL A 53 -5.66 -8.63 1.64
CA VAL A 53 -5.81 -9.01 3.05
C VAL A 53 -5.39 -10.47 3.27
N GLY A 54 -5.01 -10.81 4.49
CA GLY A 54 -4.54 -12.15 4.81
C GLY A 54 -3.03 -12.29 4.66
N ALA A 55 -2.57 -13.49 4.34
CA ALA A 55 -1.15 -13.79 4.27
C ALA A 55 -0.51 -13.35 2.95
N PHE A 56 0.74 -12.89 3.00
CA PHE A 56 1.56 -12.55 1.84
C PHE A 56 1.63 -13.70 0.84
N ALA A 57 1.96 -14.90 1.32
CA ALA A 57 2.11 -16.09 0.49
C ALA A 57 0.82 -16.47 -0.23
N ASP A 58 -0.31 -16.40 0.47
CA ASP A 58 -1.64 -16.68 -0.11
C ASP A 58 -1.99 -15.64 -1.17
N CYS A 59 -1.70 -14.36 -0.92
CA CYS A 59 -1.95 -13.31 -1.89
C CYS A 59 -1.10 -13.49 -3.16
N LYS A 60 0.20 -13.76 -3.02
CA LYS A 60 1.07 -14.05 -4.16
C LYS A 60 0.60 -15.30 -4.91
N ALA A 61 0.25 -16.37 -4.21
CA ALA A 61 -0.24 -17.60 -4.82
C ALA A 61 -1.54 -17.37 -5.60
N ASN A 62 -2.46 -16.56 -5.08
CA ASN A 62 -3.71 -16.25 -5.76
C ASN A 62 -3.51 -15.40 -7.01
N LEU A 63 -2.54 -14.47 -7.03
CA LEU A 63 -2.14 -13.77 -8.25
C LEU A 63 -1.55 -14.74 -9.30
N ILE A 64 -0.70 -15.67 -8.87
CA ILE A 64 -0.08 -16.66 -9.76
C ILE A 64 -1.13 -17.60 -10.39
N LYS A 65 -2.20 -17.94 -9.66
CA LYS A 65 -3.28 -18.81 -10.17
C LYS A 65 -4.04 -18.22 -11.36
N ILE A 66 -3.95 -16.90 -11.58
CA ILE A 66 -4.59 -16.23 -12.70
C ILE A 66 -3.52 -16.01 -13.77
N ASP A 67 -3.52 -16.87 -14.78
CA ASP A 67 -2.55 -16.84 -15.87
C ASP A 67 -2.48 -15.44 -16.49
N GLY A 68 -1.28 -14.85 -16.54
CA GLY A 68 -1.06 -13.51 -17.10
C GLY A 68 -1.33 -12.34 -16.16
N MET A 69 -1.89 -12.54 -14.96
CA MET A 69 -2.23 -11.43 -14.05
C MET A 69 -1.00 -10.64 -13.59
N ILE A 70 0.08 -11.32 -13.19
CA ILE A 70 1.34 -10.66 -12.79
C ILE A 70 1.90 -9.83 -13.95
N ALA A 71 1.93 -10.40 -15.16
CA ALA A 71 2.42 -9.71 -16.35
C ALA A 71 1.56 -8.49 -16.70
N ALA A 72 0.24 -8.57 -16.55
CA ALA A 72 -0.67 -7.44 -16.76
C ALA A 72 -0.42 -6.32 -15.74
N ILE A 73 -0.22 -6.67 -14.46
CA ILE A 73 0.09 -5.70 -13.40
C ILE A 73 1.44 -5.01 -13.69
N GLU A 74 2.49 -5.77 -13.98
CA GLU A 74 3.82 -5.23 -14.31
C GLU A 74 3.81 -4.41 -15.60
N HIS A 75 3.02 -4.81 -16.60
CA HIS A 75 2.85 -4.02 -17.82
C HIS A 75 2.30 -2.63 -17.51
N VAL A 76 1.24 -2.53 -16.73
CA VAL A 76 0.65 -1.25 -16.36
C VAL A 76 1.57 -0.43 -15.46
N ALA A 77 2.14 -1.05 -14.43
CA ALA A 77 2.91 -0.37 -13.41
C ALA A 77 4.32 0.03 -13.88
N LEU A 78 5.01 -0.84 -14.63
CA LEU A 78 6.42 -0.65 -14.98
C LEU A 78 6.62 -0.26 -16.45
N THR A 79 5.86 -0.86 -17.38
CA THR A 79 6.04 -0.57 -18.81
C THR A 79 5.30 0.71 -19.21
N LEU A 80 4.04 0.85 -18.78
CA LEU A 80 3.22 2.04 -19.08
C LEU A 80 3.39 3.15 -18.05
N ALA A 81 4.09 2.88 -16.94
CA ALA A 81 4.31 3.81 -15.82
C ALA A 81 3.02 4.48 -15.30
N ARG A 82 1.91 3.74 -15.30
CA ARG A 82 0.60 4.26 -14.85
C ARG A 82 0.50 4.29 -13.33
N PRO A 83 -0.25 5.24 -12.74
CA PRO A 83 -0.47 5.27 -11.29
C PRO A 83 -0.88 3.91 -10.72
N PHE A 84 -0.08 3.41 -9.80
CA PHE A 84 -0.31 2.16 -9.07
C PHE A 84 -0.52 2.42 -7.59
N LEU A 85 -1.49 1.76 -6.98
CA LEU A 85 -1.74 1.79 -5.53
C LEU A 85 -1.85 0.39 -4.94
N GLY A 86 -0.84 0.00 -4.15
CA GLY A 86 -0.90 -1.17 -3.28
C GLY A 86 -1.53 -0.82 -1.93
N ILE A 87 -2.54 -1.59 -1.49
CA ILE A 87 -3.21 -1.37 -0.19
C ILE A 87 -2.99 -2.58 0.72
N CYS A 88 -2.46 -2.34 1.92
CA CYS A 88 -2.13 -3.34 2.95
C CYS A 88 -1.24 -4.44 2.38
N VAL A 89 -1.71 -5.67 2.19
CA VAL A 89 -0.90 -6.74 1.58
C VAL A 89 -0.53 -6.39 0.13
N GLY A 90 -1.31 -5.56 -0.56
CA GLY A 90 -0.94 -5.04 -1.87
C GLY A 90 0.32 -4.16 -1.86
N MET A 91 0.51 -3.34 -0.81
CA MET A 91 1.78 -2.64 -0.58
C MET A 91 2.88 -3.63 -0.26
N GLN A 92 2.59 -4.60 0.62
CA GLN A 92 3.57 -5.59 1.05
C GLN A 92 4.13 -6.39 -0.14
N LEU A 93 3.28 -6.80 -1.08
CA LEU A 93 3.69 -7.51 -2.30
C LEU A 93 4.66 -6.70 -3.17
N MET A 94 4.72 -5.37 -3.05
CA MET A 94 5.70 -4.54 -3.76
C MET A 94 7.14 -4.77 -3.27
N ALA A 95 7.32 -5.27 -2.04
CA ALA A 95 8.62 -5.58 -1.46
C ALA A 95 9.32 -6.75 -2.19
N GLU A 96 10.59 -6.98 -1.87
CA GLU A 96 11.37 -8.08 -2.46
C GLU A 96 10.90 -9.44 -1.95
N ILE A 97 10.67 -9.55 -0.64
CA ILE A 97 10.39 -10.82 0.03
C ILE A 97 9.32 -10.62 1.11
N GLY A 98 8.38 -11.56 1.22
CA GLY A 98 7.52 -11.72 2.39
C GLY A 98 7.90 -12.94 3.21
N GLU A 99 8.10 -12.75 4.52
CA GLU A 99 8.44 -13.79 5.48
C GLU A 99 7.32 -13.92 6.54
N GLU A 100 6.39 -14.85 6.30
CA GLU A 100 5.25 -15.11 7.18
C GLU A 100 5.20 -16.57 7.61
N GLY A 101 5.05 -16.83 8.91
CA GLY A 101 4.96 -18.20 9.44
C GLY A 101 6.15 -19.11 9.10
N GLY A 102 7.33 -18.53 8.83
CA GLY A 102 8.53 -19.27 8.40
C GLY A 102 8.59 -19.57 6.89
N VAL A 103 7.61 -19.11 6.10
CA VAL A 103 7.60 -19.22 4.64
C VAL A 103 8.15 -17.93 4.04
N LYS A 104 9.18 -18.05 3.19
CA LYS A 104 9.71 -16.95 2.38
C LYS A 104 9.11 -16.98 0.98
N THR A 105 8.49 -15.89 0.56
CA THR A 105 7.84 -15.75 -0.75
C THR A 105 8.38 -14.52 -1.47
N ALA A 106 8.75 -14.64 -2.73
CA ALA A 106 9.16 -13.49 -3.54
C ALA A 106 7.96 -12.57 -3.82
N GLY A 107 8.15 -11.27 -3.59
CA GLY A 107 7.19 -10.22 -3.97
C GLY A 107 7.37 -9.80 -5.43
N PHE A 108 7.17 -8.52 -5.69
CA PHE A 108 7.46 -7.90 -6.98
C PHE A 108 8.86 -7.28 -7.03
N GLY A 109 9.47 -6.96 -5.88
CA GLY A 109 10.80 -6.35 -5.81
C GLY A 109 10.86 -4.93 -6.36
N TRP A 110 9.77 -4.16 -6.26
CA TRP A 110 9.72 -2.76 -6.66
C TRP A 110 10.18 -1.81 -5.54
N ILE A 111 10.10 -2.30 -4.30
CA ILE A 111 10.50 -1.59 -3.09
C ILE A 111 11.51 -2.47 -2.36
N ASN A 112 12.61 -1.87 -1.89
CA ASN A 112 13.65 -2.62 -1.19
C ASN A 112 13.14 -3.14 0.16
N GLY A 113 13.62 -4.31 0.57
CA GLY A 113 13.36 -4.87 1.89
C GLY A 113 12.36 -6.03 1.90
N SER A 114 12.06 -6.47 3.12
CA SER A 114 11.28 -7.66 3.42
C SER A 114 10.09 -7.34 4.31
N ILE A 115 9.01 -8.11 4.15
CA ILE A 115 7.86 -8.06 5.05
C ILE A 115 8.06 -9.11 6.14
N THR A 116 8.21 -8.67 7.39
CA THR A 116 8.50 -9.55 8.52
C THR A 116 7.54 -9.31 9.68
N ALA A 117 7.43 -10.28 10.60
CA ALA A 117 6.60 -10.13 11.79
C ALA A 117 7.07 -8.95 12.63
N MET A 118 6.12 -8.17 13.16
CA MET A 118 6.44 -7.05 14.04
C MET A 118 6.63 -7.51 15.48
N HIS A 119 7.59 -6.89 16.18
CA HIS A 119 7.85 -7.10 17.60
C HIS A 119 7.94 -5.76 18.35
N PRO A 120 6.85 -4.95 18.33
CA PRO A 120 6.85 -3.62 18.90
C PRO A 120 6.98 -3.64 20.42
N SER A 121 7.75 -2.69 20.98
CA SER A 121 7.88 -2.53 22.44
C SER A 121 8.06 -1.06 22.83
N ILE A 122 7.68 -0.72 24.07
CA ILE A 122 7.96 0.57 24.72
C ILE A 122 8.58 0.25 26.07
N ASP A 123 9.76 0.79 26.38
CA ASP A 123 10.49 0.52 27.62
C ASP A 123 10.63 -0.99 27.91
N GLU A 124 10.95 -1.78 26.87
CA GLU A 124 11.05 -3.26 26.91
C GLU A 124 9.73 -4.00 27.21
N VAL A 125 8.59 -3.29 27.21
CA VAL A 125 7.26 -3.89 27.35
C VAL A 125 6.67 -4.14 25.96
N PRO A 126 6.39 -5.40 25.56
CA PRO A 126 5.80 -5.71 24.27
C PRO A 126 4.41 -5.09 24.10
N LEU A 127 4.16 -4.48 22.94
CA LEU A 127 2.83 -4.03 22.54
C LEU A 127 2.03 -5.18 21.92
N LYS A 128 0.70 -5.01 21.84
CA LYS A 128 -0.19 -6.02 21.24
C LYS A 128 0.07 -6.14 19.74
N VAL A 129 0.04 -7.37 19.23
CA VAL A 129 0.09 -7.69 17.80
C VAL A 129 -1.20 -8.47 17.45
N PRO A 130 -1.93 -8.10 16.37
CA PRO A 130 -1.58 -7.10 15.37
C PRO A 130 -1.66 -5.65 15.87
N HIS A 131 -0.90 -4.74 15.24
CA HIS A 131 -1.15 -3.30 15.32
C HIS A 131 -2.54 -3.03 14.73
N MET A 132 -3.49 -2.68 15.59
CA MET A 132 -4.90 -2.49 15.24
C MET A 132 -5.44 -1.21 15.83
N GLY A 133 -5.89 -0.31 14.96
CA GLY A 133 -6.55 0.92 15.37
C GLY A 133 -6.09 2.13 14.56
N TRP A 134 -6.44 3.31 15.09
CA TRP A 134 -6.11 4.60 14.49
C TRP A 134 -4.77 5.10 15.02
N ASN A 135 -3.80 5.28 14.14
CA ASN A 135 -2.48 5.79 14.51
C ASN A 135 -2.07 6.97 13.62
N GLN A 136 -1.16 7.80 14.11
CA GLN A 136 -0.73 9.02 13.43
C GLN A 136 0.05 8.67 12.16
N LEU A 137 -0.26 9.37 11.07
CA LEU A 137 0.51 9.33 9.85
C LEU A 137 1.57 10.43 9.88
N ILE A 138 2.84 10.07 9.93
CA ILE A 138 3.95 11.01 9.97
C ILE A 138 4.63 10.98 8.61
N ILE A 139 4.52 12.09 7.87
CA ILE A 139 5.03 12.22 6.51
C ILE A 139 6.55 12.44 6.58
N SER A 140 7.31 11.76 5.73
CA SER A 140 8.75 11.96 5.62
C SER A 140 9.06 13.36 5.08
N ASP A 141 10.12 14.00 5.58
CA ASP A 141 10.46 15.39 5.18
C ASP A 141 10.61 15.57 3.66
N HIS A 142 11.19 14.59 2.97
CA HIS A 142 11.36 14.62 1.51
C HIS A 142 10.03 14.47 0.73
N MET A 143 8.94 14.13 1.41
CA MET A 143 7.59 14.00 0.85
C MET A 143 6.63 15.11 1.32
N ALA A 144 7.13 16.12 2.03
CA ALA A 144 6.28 17.18 2.60
C ALA A 144 5.43 17.92 1.54
N ASP A 145 5.97 18.09 0.33
CA ASP A 145 5.30 18.75 -0.80
C ASP A 145 4.61 17.76 -1.77
N ASP A 146 4.58 16.47 -1.44
CA ASP A 146 3.99 15.47 -2.32
C ASP A 146 2.46 15.55 -2.31
N MET A 147 1.86 15.60 -3.51
CA MET A 147 0.41 15.72 -3.66
C MET A 147 -0.36 14.60 -2.95
N LEU A 148 0.22 13.41 -2.72
CA LEU A 148 -0.41 12.33 -1.97
C LEU A 148 -0.97 12.80 -0.62
N PHE A 149 -0.23 13.69 0.05
CA PHE A 149 -0.51 14.15 1.41
C PHE A 149 -1.04 15.58 1.47
N ASP A 150 -1.31 16.21 0.32
CA ASP A 150 -1.83 17.57 0.27
C ASP A 150 -3.16 17.69 1.04
N GLY A 151 -3.29 18.75 1.83
CA GLY A 151 -4.46 19.04 2.65
C GLY A 151 -4.64 18.16 3.89
N LEU A 152 -3.65 17.34 4.26
CA LEU A 152 -3.66 16.61 5.53
C LEU A 152 -3.15 17.48 6.69
N ALA A 153 -3.79 17.38 7.85
CA ALA A 153 -3.31 17.98 9.08
C ALA A 153 -2.12 17.18 9.66
N ALA A 154 -1.23 17.83 10.41
CA ALA A 154 -0.04 17.19 10.98
C ALA A 154 -0.36 16.04 11.97
N ASP A 155 -1.54 16.06 12.59
CA ASP A 155 -2.03 15.04 13.51
C ASP A 155 -3.00 14.05 12.84
N SER A 156 -3.04 14.01 11.50
CA SER A 156 -3.88 13.09 10.75
C SER A 156 -3.64 11.64 11.16
N ARG A 157 -4.73 10.91 11.36
CA ARG A 157 -4.71 9.49 11.74
C ARG A 157 -5.34 8.61 10.67
N VAL A 158 -4.75 7.43 10.49
CA VAL A 158 -5.21 6.41 9.54
C VAL A 158 -5.38 5.07 10.27
N TYR A 159 -6.21 4.19 9.69
CA TYR A 159 -6.56 2.91 10.30
C TYR A 159 -5.61 1.79 9.87
N PHE A 160 -4.96 1.15 10.84
CA PHE A 160 -4.08 0.01 10.66
C PHE A 160 -4.73 -1.28 11.18
N LEU A 161 -4.40 -2.40 10.53
CA LEU A 161 -4.68 -3.75 10.99
C LEU A 161 -3.66 -4.72 10.36
N HIS A 162 -2.52 -4.91 11.02
CA HIS A 162 -1.44 -5.75 10.48
C HIS A 162 -0.53 -6.30 11.58
N GLY A 163 -0.04 -7.54 11.38
CA GLY A 163 0.98 -8.17 12.25
C GLY A 163 2.36 -8.26 11.59
N TYR A 164 2.48 -7.81 10.34
CA TYR A 164 3.70 -7.83 9.54
C TYR A 164 3.95 -6.43 8.98
N HIS A 165 5.21 -6.07 8.79
CA HIS A 165 5.59 -4.76 8.28
C HIS A 165 6.87 -4.83 7.45
N LEU A 166 7.11 -3.79 6.65
CA LEU A 166 8.32 -3.63 5.85
C LEU A 166 9.53 -3.33 6.74
N THR A 167 10.59 -4.11 6.54
CA THR A 167 11.90 -4.04 7.19
C THR A 167 13.01 -4.20 6.14
N GLY A 168 14.29 -4.00 6.51
CA GLY A 168 15.41 -4.39 5.65
C GLY A 168 16.02 -3.30 4.76
N TYR A 169 15.68 -2.03 4.98
CA TYR A 169 16.49 -0.91 4.50
C TYR A 169 17.80 -0.87 5.30
N HIS A 170 18.81 -1.60 4.80
CA HIS A 170 20.14 -1.85 5.38
C HIS A 170 20.18 -2.53 6.77
N GLN A 171 20.42 -3.84 6.70
CA GLN A 171 20.95 -4.76 7.72
C GLN A 171 20.17 -5.03 9.02
N ALA A 172 20.31 -6.28 9.44
CA ALA A 172 19.73 -6.88 10.63
C ALA A 172 20.18 -6.17 11.91
N GLY A 173 19.20 -5.83 12.74
CA GLY A 173 19.38 -5.08 13.97
C GLY A 173 18.49 -3.86 13.90
N TYR A 174 17.64 -3.71 14.89
CA TYR A 174 16.67 -2.63 15.06
C TYR A 174 17.16 -1.27 14.54
N HIS A 175 16.18 -0.45 14.16
CA HIS A 175 16.25 0.93 13.66
C HIS A 175 16.30 1.04 12.13
N LEU A 176 15.11 1.18 11.54
CA LEU A 176 14.96 2.16 10.45
C LEU A 176 15.34 3.51 11.07
N THR A 177 16.64 3.84 11.05
CA THR A 177 17.06 5.23 11.25
C THR A 177 16.48 5.97 10.04
N GLY A 178 15.45 6.78 10.29
CA GLY A 178 14.69 7.48 9.25
C GLY A 178 15.55 8.48 8.47
N GLY A 179 16.34 7.99 7.52
CA GLY A 179 17.33 8.81 6.81
C GLY A 179 17.46 8.52 5.32
N ASP A 180 17.68 7.27 4.89
CA ASP A 180 18.23 7.02 3.55
C ASP A 180 17.49 5.96 2.72
N ASP A 181 16.16 5.92 2.79
CA ASP A 181 15.43 5.42 1.63
C ASP A 181 14.36 6.41 1.17
N LYS A 182 14.59 6.98 -0.02
CA LYS A 182 13.67 7.86 -0.75
C LYS A 182 12.35 7.18 -1.08
N GLN A 183 12.24 5.86 -0.88
CA GLN A 183 11.02 5.11 -1.05
C GLN A 183 10.05 5.25 0.13
N ILE A 184 10.51 5.60 1.34
CA ILE A 184 9.64 5.69 2.53
C ILE A 184 8.89 7.02 2.55
N ALA A 185 7.61 6.99 2.18
CA ALA A 185 6.82 8.21 2.04
C ALA A 185 6.21 8.71 3.36
N ALA A 186 5.83 7.78 4.24
CA ALA A 186 5.33 8.09 5.57
C ALA A 186 5.53 6.91 6.52
N TRP A 187 5.53 7.19 7.81
CA TRP A 187 5.66 6.21 8.88
C TRP A 187 4.69 6.49 10.03
N THR A 188 4.58 5.55 10.96
CA THR A 188 3.84 5.68 12.21
C THR A 188 4.69 5.13 13.35
N ASP A 189 4.53 5.67 14.56
CA ASP A 189 5.13 5.08 15.75
C ASP A 189 4.16 4.07 16.37
N TYR A 190 4.61 2.83 16.53
CA TYR A 190 3.91 1.82 17.33
C TYR A 190 4.94 0.98 18.08
N GLY A 191 5.63 1.58 19.05
CA GLY A 191 6.76 0.92 19.73
C GLY A 191 7.96 0.75 18.80
N GLY A 192 8.17 1.75 17.94
CA GLY A 192 9.13 1.75 16.85
C GLY A 192 8.56 2.29 15.54
N HIS A 193 9.43 2.70 14.62
CA HIS A 193 9.05 3.21 13.30
C HIS A 193 8.52 2.09 12.42
N ILE A 194 7.23 2.18 12.06
CA ILE A 194 6.58 1.32 11.08
C ILE A 194 6.37 2.12 9.80
N VAL A 195 6.80 1.59 8.66
CA VAL A 195 6.52 2.18 7.35
C VAL A 195 5.01 2.15 7.11
N ALA A 196 4.41 3.33 6.93
CA ALA A 196 2.99 3.52 6.74
C ALA A 196 2.63 3.72 5.26
N ALA A 197 3.52 4.34 4.49
CA ALA A 197 3.42 4.47 3.04
C ALA A 197 4.80 4.42 2.39
N VAL A 198 4.83 3.90 1.16
CA VAL A 198 5.99 3.93 0.27
C VAL A 198 5.61 4.58 -1.05
N LYS A 199 6.55 5.27 -1.68
CA LYS A 199 6.35 5.83 -3.02
C LYS A 199 7.65 5.82 -3.82
N THR A 200 7.56 5.47 -5.09
CA THR A 200 8.64 5.61 -6.08
C THR A 200 7.99 5.87 -7.42
N ASP A 201 8.25 7.04 -8.00
CA ASP A 201 7.63 7.47 -9.25
C ASP A 201 6.09 7.34 -9.22
N ASN A 202 5.52 6.51 -10.11
CA ASN A 202 4.08 6.22 -10.21
C ASN A 202 3.60 5.12 -9.24
N LEU A 203 4.50 4.48 -8.51
CA LEU A 203 4.20 3.37 -7.59
C LEU A 203 3.95 3.91 -6.20
N THR A 204 2.73 3.76 -5.69
CA THR A 204 2.35 4.11 -4.31
C THR A 204 1.92 2.85 -3.57
N GLY A 205 2.36 2.70 -2.32
CA GLY A 205 1.91 1.64 -1.42
C GLY A 205 1.53 2.22 -0.06
N VAL A 206 0.41 1.77 0.52
CA VAL A 206 -0.01 2.15 1.87
C VAL A 206 -0.28 0.93 2.73
N GLN A 207 0.27 0.92 3.95
CA GLN A 207 0.09 -0.19 4.89
C GLN A 207 -1.25 -0.07 5.64
N PHE A 208 -1.72 1.16 5.84
CA PHE A 208 -3.04 1.43 6.38
C PHE A 208 -4.13 1.19 5.33
N HIS A 209 -5.38 1.20 5.80
CA HIS A 209 -6.57 1.01 4.98
C HIS A 209 -7.23 2.38 4.70
N PRO A 210 -6.95 3.06 3.56
CA PRO A 210 -7.56 4.34 3.26
C PRO A 210 -9.09 4.24 3.17
N GLU A 211 -9.63 3.10 2.75
CA GLU A 211 -11.07 2.83 2.71
C GLU A 211 -11.72 2.75 4.10
N LYS A 212 -10.92 2.64 5.17
CA LYS A 212 -11.35 2.64 6.58
C LYS A 212 -10.89 3.88 7.34
N SER A 213 -10.15 4.79 6.69
CA SER A 213 -9.48 5.93 7.33
C SER A 213 -10.29 7.24 7.27
N GLN A 214 -11.62 7.15 7.11
CA GLN A 214 -12.55 8.29 7.09
C GLN A 214 -12.07 9.43 6.15
N MET A 215 -12.18 10.70 6.59
CA MET A 215 -11.86 11.86 5.79
C MET A 215 -10.39 11.91 5.35
N VAL A 216 -9.47 11.46 6.22
CA VAL A 216 -8.04 11.36 5.88
C VAL A 216 -7.84 10.36 4.74
N GLY A 217 -8.46 9.19 4.84
CA GLY A 217 -8.42 8.17 3.78
C GLY A 217 -9.05 8.66 2.48
N GLN A 218 -10.19 9.35 2.55
CA GLN A 218 -10.84 9.94 1.38
C GLN A 218 -9.96 10.99 0.69
N ARG A 219 -9.29 11.85 1.46
CA ARG A 219 -8.35 12.86 0.92
C ARG A 219 -7.16 12.19 0.23
N ILE A 220 -6.53 11.20 0.86
CA ILE A 220 -5.42 10.44 0.26
C ILE A 220 -5.83 9.78 -1.05
N LEU A 221 -7.02 9.16 -1.11
CA LEU A 221 -7.53 8.55 -2.34
C LEU A 221 -7.80 9.60 -3.43
N ALA A 222 -8.42 10.73 -3.08
CA ALA A 222 -8.67 11.82 -4.04
C ALA A 222 -7.36 12.42 -4.59
N ASN A 223 -6.37 12.58 -3.72
CA ASN A 223 -5.03 13.05 -4.09
C ASN A 223 -4.35 12.09 -5.07
N TRP A 224 -4.34 10.77 -4.77
CA TRP A 224 -3.77 9.76 -5.65
C TRP A 224 -4.50 9.69 -7.01
N LEU A 225 -5.83 9.80 -7.01
CA LEU A 225 -6.65 9.87 -8.23
C LEU A 225 -6.36 11.12 -9.07
N SER A 226 -5.72 12.15 -8.51
CA SER A 226 -5.37 13.38 -9.23
C SER A 226 -4.02 13.30 -9.94
N TYR A 227 -3.26 12.21 -9.78
CA TYR A 227 -2.00 12.01 -10.50
C TYR A 227 -2.21 11.97 -12.01
N THR A 228 -1.56 12.85 -12.76
CA THR A 228 -1.61 12.79 -14.22
C THR A 228 -0.77 11.64 -14.74
N CYS A 229 -1.32 10.85 -15.66
CA CYS A 229 -0.57 9.88 -16.45
C CYS A 229 0.29 10.54 -17.54
#